data_AF-A0A9P7RUZ4-F1
#
_entry.id   AF-A0A9P7RUZ4-F1
#
_cell.length_a   1.000
_cell.length_b   1.000
_cell.length_c   1.000
_cell.angle_alpha   90.00
_cell.angle_beta   90.00
_cell.angle_gamma   90.00
#
_symmetry.space_group_name_H-M   'P 1'
#
loop_
_entity.id
_entity.type
_entity.pdbx_description
1 polymer ?
#
loop_
_entity_poly.entity_id
_entity_poly.type
_entity_poly.pdbx_seq_one_letter_code
_entity_poly.pdbx_strand_id
1 'polypeptide(L)'
;MVTTSQKTMLKDLDGFYPFREQALSRKWIVSEGGPFHADYINTRLGLFSALIFRSITFHTASVTHHSGQFDNIVTWSDFRRNHQDKPESWFCSNTAYRPTKGRSTTNVSELWKFSKHLYNLLHSSTKPLFYKIVQELCTLTSWGILTSYLCTVDLVFAQVLDASDDDIAEFIVEAGKGAYNTLKKLGFSGIALEMK
;
A
#
# COMPACT_ATOMS: atom_id res chain seq x y z
N MET A 1 -16.95 21.94 18.17
CA MET A 1 -18.04 20.97 17.94
C MET A 1 -17.55 19.98 16.88
N VAL A 2 -17.52 18.68 17.15
CA VAL A 2 -16.95 17.67 16.23
C VAL A 2 -18.06 17.10 15.36
N THR A 3 -17.96 17.22 14.03
CA THR A 3 -18.96 16.74 13.08
C THR A 3 -19.02 15.20 13.05
N THR A 4 -20.13 14.63 12.55
CA THR A 4 -20.28 13.18 12.35
C THR A 4 -19.15 12.60 11.49
N SER A 5 -18.70 13.34 10.48
CA SER A 5 -17.56 12.97 9.64
C SER A 5 -16.25 12.93 10.43
N GLN A 6 -15.99 13.94 11.26
CA GLN A 6 -14.80 13.97 12.13
C GLN A 6 -14.82 12.84 13.18
N LYS A 7 -15.98 12.53 13.78
CA LYS A 7 -16.12 11.39 14.70
C LYS A 7 -15.88 10.04 14.01
N THR A 8 -16.21 9.92 12.74
CA THR A 8 -15.94 8.72 11.95
C THR A 8 -14.44 8.61 11.61
N MET A 9 -13.81 9.71 11.21
CA MET A 9 -12.37 9.77 10.96
C MET A 9 -11.55 9.33 12.18
N LEU A 10 -11.91 9.80 13.38
CA LEU A 10 -11.19 9.46 14.62
C LEU A 10 -11.26 7.96 14.99
N LYS A 11 -12.13 7.17 14.36
CA LYS A 11 -12.20 5.71 14.57
C LYS A 11 -11.12 4.95 13.81
N ASP A 12 -10.66 5.49 12.68
CA ASP A 12 -9.63 4.89 11.84
C ASP A 12 -8.96 6.00 11.00
N LEU A 13 -7.81 6.48 11.48
CA LEU A 13 -7.04 7.56 10.85
C LEU A 13 -6.31 7.12 9.58
N ASP A 14 -6.29 5.83 9.26
CA ASP A 14 -5.68 5.30 8.04
C ASP A 14 -6.75 4.94 6.99
N GLY A 15 -7.91 4.44 7.42
CA GLY A 15 -9.00 4.01 6.56
C GLY A 15 -10.02 5.09 6.21
N PHE A 16 -10.22 6.10 7.07
CA PHE A 16 -11.28 7.11 6.90
C PHE A 16 -10.76 8.54 6.71
N TYR A 17 -9.44 8.75 6.68
CA TYR A 17 -8.90 10.09 6.45
C TYR A 17 -9.13 10.49 4.97
N PRO A 18 -9.77 11.64 4.69
CA PRO A 18 -10.12 12.03 3.32
C PRO A 18 -8.91 12.42 2.47
N PHE A 19 -7.86 12.96 3.11
CA PHE A 19 -6.58 13.25 2.49
C PHE A 19 -5.57 12.16 2.87
N ARG A 20 -5.32 11.22 1.96
CA ARG A 20 -4.48 10.03 2.24
C ARG A 20 -3.06 10.42 2.69
N GLU A 21 -2.56 11.54 2.22
CA GLU A 21 -1.26 12.13 2.55
C GLU A 21 -1.17 12.49 4.05
N GLN A 22 -2.31 12.71 4.69
CA GLN A 22 -2.41 13.06 6.10
C GLN A 22 -2.69 11.85 7.00
N ALA A 23 -2.93 10.67 6.42
CA ALA A 23 -3.09 9.43 7.17
C ALA A 23 -1.81 9.09 7.96
N LEU A 24 -1.98 8.54 9.17
CA LEU A 24 -0.87 8.35 10.10
C LEU A 24 0.21 7.43 9.54
N SER A 25 -0.19 6.26 9.01
CA SER A 25 0.72 5.33 8.37
C SER A 25 1.38 5.92 7.13
N ARG A 26 0.66 6.79 6.39
CA ARG A 26 1.22 7.45 5.21
C ARG A 26 2.33 8.43 5.57
N LYS A 27 2.13 9.24 6.61
CA LYS A 27 3.18 10.14 7.12
C LYS A 27 4.42 9.39 7.56
N TRP A 28 4.23 8.25 8.22
CA TRP A 28 5.32 7.40 8.68
C TRP A 28 6.11 6.80 7.53
N ILE A 29 5.44 6.24 6.51
CA ILE A 29 6.17 5.50 5.47
C ILE A 29 6.92 6.38 4.48
N VAL A 30 6.58 7.68 4.40
CA VAL A 30 7.25 8.65 3.52
C VAL A 30 8.27 9.52 4.26
N SER A 31 8.33 9.44 5.59
CA SER A 31 9.31 10.21 6.36
C SER A 31 10.73 9.70 6.10
N GLU A 32 11.72 10.47 6.56
CA GLU A 32 13.10 10.01 6.62
C GLU A 32 13.18 8.65 7.32
N GLY A 33 13.87 7.69 6.72
CA GLY A 33 13.92 6.32 7.22
C GLY A 33 12.70 5.45 6.88
N GLY A 34 11.72 5.94 6.10
CA GLY A 34 10.55 5.18 5.65
C GLY A 34 10.79 4.40 4.34
N PRO A 35 9.96 3.37 4.04
CA PRO A 35 10.11 2.55 2.83
C PRO A 35 9.85 3.32 1.53
N PHE A 36 9.05 4.38 1.55
CA PHE A 36 8.73 5.20 0.37
C PHE A 36 9.58 6.48 0.27
N HIS A 37 10.61 6.63 1.10
CA HIS A 37 11.56 7.74 0.98
C HIS A 37 12.29 7.68 -0.37
N ALA A 38 12.47 8.82 -1.03
CA ALA A 38 12.97 8.92 -2.41
C ALA A 38 14.32 8.19 -2.61
N ASP A 39 15.23 8.31 -1.64
CA ASP A 39 16.56 7.69 -1.68
C ASP A 39 16.54 6.17 -1.52
N TYR A 40 15.44 5.61 -1.02
CA TYR A 40 15.35 4.20 -0.66
C TYR A 40 14.41 3.42 -1.57
N ILE A 41 13.25 3.98 -1.92
CA ILE A 41 12.18 3.29 -2.67
C ILE A 41 12.61 2.85 -4.08
N ASN A 42 13.57 3.54 -4.69
CA ASN A 42 14.14 3.17 -5.98
C ASN A 42 15.08 1.96 -5.91
N THR A 43 15.40 1.45 -4.72
CA THR A 43 16.21 0.24 -4.56
C THR A 43 15.32 -1.00 -4.45
N ARG A 44 15.88 -2.18 -4.73
CA ARG A 44 15.21 -3.45 -4.42
C ARG A 44 14.78 -3.54 -2.95
N LEU A 45 15.58 -2.98 -2.04
CA LEU A 45 15.36 -3.05 -0.59
C LEU A 45 14.18 -2.16 -0.19
N GLY A 46 14.10 -0.96 -0.77
CA GLY A 46 12.93 -0.09 -0.64
C GLY A 46 11.66 -0.73 -1.17
N LEU A 47 11.71 -1.35 -2.35
CA LEU A 47 10.57 -2.07 -2.90
C LEU A 47 10.15 -3.24 -2.00
N PHE A 48 11.10 -4.01 -1.47
CA PHE A 48 10.78 -5.08 -0.51
C PHE A 48 10.10 -4.53 0.76
N SER A 49 10.60 -3.42 1.28
CA SER A 49 10.07 -2.74 2.46
C SER A 49 8.66 -2.19 2.22
N ALA A 50 8.42 -1.60 1.05
CA ALA A 50 7.10 -1.15 0.60
C ALA A 50 6.11 -2.32 0.48
N LEU A 51 6.56 -3.45 -0.06
CA LEU A 51 5.77 -4.68 -0.14
C LEU A 51 5.44 -5.23 1.24
N ILE A 52 6.38 -5.25 2.20
CA ILE A 52 6.11 -5.62 3.59
C ILE A 52 5.07 -4.69 4.19
N PHE A 53 5.21 -3.38 4.01
CA PHE A 53 4.23 -2.43 4.53
C PHE A 53 2.83 -2.73 4.00
N ARG A 54 2.66 -2.80 2.68
CA ARG A 54 1.34 -3.04 2.09
C ARG A 54 0.78 -4.43 2.42
N SER A 55 1.63 -5.46 2.48
CA SER A 55 1.21 -6.85 2.67
C SER A 55 1.02 -7.28 4.12
N ILE A 56 1.78 -6.71 5.04
CA ILE A 56 1.91 -7.22 6.41
C ILE A 56 1.58 -6.10 7.40
N THR A 57 2.42 -5.07 7.49
CA THR A 57 2.37 -4.11 8.61
C THR A 57 1.37 -2.97 8.46
N PHE A 58 0.71 -2.82 7.30
CA PHE A 58 -0.36 -1.84 7.14
C PHE A 58 -1.52 -2.13 8.09
N HIS A 59 -1.97 -1.09 8.80
CA HIS A 59 -3.03 -1.14 9.79
C HIS A 59 -2.72 -2.10 10.97
N THR A 60 -1.47 -2.12 11.41
CA THR A 60 -1.04 -2.91 12.58
C THR A 60 -0.27 -2.05 13.57
N ALA A 61 -0.18 -2.49 14.83
CA ALA A 61 0.58 -1.80 15.85
C ALA A 61 2.09 -1.84 15.58
N SER A 62 2.59 -2.85 14.86
CA SER A 62 4.02 -2.99 14.56
C SER A 62 4.56 -1.86 13.67
N VAL A 63 3.71 -1.18 12.89
CA VAL A 63 4.14 -0.19 11.91
C VAL A 63 4.95 0.96 12.53
N THR A 64 4.62 1.37 13.75
CA THR A 64 5.29 2.46 14.46
C THR A 64 6.46 2.00 15.34
N HIS A 65 6.75 0.70 15.39
CA HIS A 65 7.80 0.11 16.25
C HIS A 65 9.05 -0.25 15.44
N HIS A 66 9.11 0.18 14.18
CA HIS A 66 10.23 -0.01 13.28
C HIS A 66 10.25 1.13 12.26
N SER A 67 11.42 1.49 11.74
CA SER A 67 11.56 2.50 10.66
C SER A 67 10.72 2.16 9.43
N GLY A 68 10.48 0.86 9.23
CA GLY A 68 9.80 0.33 8.05
C GLY A 68 10.76 -0.07 6.94
N GLN A 69 12.08 0.14 7.12
CA GLN A 69 13.13 -0.28 6.18
C GLN A 69 13.66 -1.67 6.53
N PHE A 70 13.43 -2.63 5.64
CA PHE A 70 13.91 -3.99 5.74
C PHE A 70 14.90 -4.24 4.62
N ASP A 71 16.20 -4.22 4.93
CA ASP A 71 17.26 -4.36 3.92
C ASP A 71 17.40 -5.76 3.35
N ASN A 72 16.78 -6.75 3.99
CA ASN A 72 16.77 -8.14 3.56
C ASN A 72 15.80 -8.94 4.44
N ILE A 73 15.64 -10.22 4.09
CA ILE A 73 14.82 -11.17 4.86
C ILE A 73 15.33 -11.39 6.30
N VAL A 74 16.61 -11.18 6.56
CA VAL A 74 17.20 -11.31 7.91
C VAL A 74 16.74 -10.16 8.79
N THR A 75 16.72 -8.93 8.27
CA THR A 75 16.24 -7.73 9.00
C THR A 75 14.78 -7.92 9.45
N TRP A 76 13.94 -8.47 8.58
CA TRP A 76 12.58 -8.85 8.95
C TRP A 76 12.54 -9.93 10.04
N SER A 77 13.36 -10.97 9.90
CA SER A 77 13.43 -12.07 10.87
C SER A 77 13.91 -11.60 12.24
N ASP A 78 14.85 -10.65 12.27
CA ASP A 78 15.35 -10.03 13.50
C ASP A 78 14.29 -9.15 14.16
N PHE A 79 13.54 -8.37 13.37
CA PHE A 79 12.40 -7.60 13.87
C PHE A 79 11.35 -8.51 14.53
N ARG A 80 11.04 -9.66 13.90
CA ARG A 80 10.15 -10.70 14.45
C ARG A 80 10.71 -11.31 15.73
N ARG A 81 11.99 -11.65 15.77
CA ARG A 81 12.66 -12.26 16.93
C ARG A 81 12.69 -11.31 18.13
N ASN A 82 12.95 -10.03 17.89
CA ASN A 82 12.96 -9.00 18.93
C ASN A 82 11.56 -8.72 19.52
N HIS A 83 10.50 -9.21 18.88
CA HIS A 83 9.10 -9.07 19.31
C HIS A 83 8.40 -10.42 19.36
N GLN A 84 9.12 -11.49 19.70
CA GLN A 84 8.59 -12.86 19.72
C GLN A 84 7.44 -13.08 20.72
N ASP A 85 7.29 -12.19 21.70
CA ASP A 85 6.18 -12.16 22.67
C ASP A 85 4.87 -11.63 22.06
N LYS A 86 4.93 -11.02 20.87
CA LYS A 86 3.77 -10.41 20.22
C LYS A 86 3.01 -11.42 19.36
N PRO A 87 1.67 -11.37 19.34
CA PRO A 87 0.86 -12.24 18.50
C PRO A 87 0.97 -11.86 17.01
N GLU A 88 0.58 -12.76 16.11
CA GLU A 88 0.56 -12.52 14.66
C GLU A 88 -0.21 -11.24 14.27
N SER A 89 -1.33 -10.98 14.95
CA SER A 89 -2.17 -9.79 14.72
C SER A 89 -1.46 -8.46 15.02
N TRP A 90 -0.41 -8.47 15.83
CA TRP A 90 0.42 -7.30 16.07
C TRP A 90 1.25 -6.93 14.83
N PHE A 91 1.69 -7.93 14.07
CA PHE A 91 2.48 -7.77 12.85
C PHE A 91 1.63 -7.65 11.59
N CYS A 92 0.52 -8.40 11.53
CA CYS A 92 -0.30 -8.59 10.35
C CYS A 92 -1.80 -8.53 10.67
N SER A 93 -2.50 -7.52 10.16
CA SER A 93 -3.96 -7.45 10.23
C SER A 93 -4.58 -8.13 9.01
N ASN A 94 -5.23 -9.28 9.20
CA ASN A 94 -5.91 -10.02 8.13
C ASN A 94 -7.19 -9.33 7.60
N THR A 95 -7.60 -8.22 8.21
CA THR A 95 -8.77 -7.42 7.83
C THR A 95 -8.42 -6.02 7.31
N ALA A 96 -7.13 -5.68 7.16
CA ALA A 96 -6.66 -4.33 6.82
C ALA A 96 -7.33 -3.71 5.57
N TYR A 97 -7.65 -4.52 4.56
CA TYR A 97 -8.32 -4.09 3.32
C TYR A 97 -9.67 -4.77 3.08
N ARG A 98 -10.18 -5.48 4.11
CA ARG A 98 -11.23 -6.54 4.15
C ARG A 98 -10.66 -7.92 4.48
N PRO A 99 -11.46 -8.83 5.05
CA PRO A 99 -11.03 -10.19 5.33
C PRO A 99 -10.48 -10.89 4.08
N THR A 100 -9.27 -11.42 4.18
CA THR A 100 -8.60 -12.22 3.14
C THR A 100 -8.05 -13.51 3.75
N LYS A 101 -8.07 -14.61 3.00
CA LYS A 101 -7.62 -15.92 3.49
C LYS A 101 -6.09 -16.09 3.50
N GLY A 102 -5.34 -15.19 2.88
CA GLY A 102 -3.90 -15.42 2.63
C GLY A 102 -2.94 -14.43 3.27
N ARG A 103 -3.42 -13.38 3.96
CA ARG A 103 -2.54 -12.31 4.46
C ARG A 103 -1.89 -12.75 5.77
N SER A 104 -0.57 -12.86 5.78
CA SER A 104 0.20 -13.41 6.89
C SER A 104 1.67 -12.97 6.79
N THR A 105 2.37 -12.91 7.92
CA THR A 105 3.83 -12.72 7.96
C THR A 105 4.62 -13.82 7.25
N THR A 106 4.01 -14.98 7.02
CA THR A 106 4.61 -16.09 6.27
C THR A 106 4.88 -15.74 4.80
N ASN A 107 4.22 -14.72 4.26
CA ASN A 107 4.38 -14.33 2.85
C ASN A 107 5.71 -13.62 2.57
N VAL A 108 6.51 -13.29 3.59
CA VAL A 108 7.72 -12.48 3.44
C VAL A 108 8.73 -13.02 2.41
N SER A 109 8.84 -14.35 2.26
CA SER A 109 9.73 -14.97 1.28
C SER A 109 9.27 -14.72 -0.16
N GLU A 110 7.95 -14.75 -0.41
CA GLU A 110 7.36 -14.38 -1.69
C GLU A 110 7.62 -12.90 -1.98
N LEU A 111 7.39 -12.01 -1.01
CA LEU A 111 7.63 -10.57 -1.16
C LEU A 111 9.11 -10.27 -1.47
N TRP A 112 10.04 -10.98 -0.84
CA TRP A 112 11.47 -10.83 -1.12
C TRP A 112 11.85 -11.24 -2.55
N LYS A 113 11.25 -12.32 -3.06
CA LYS A 113 11.44 -12.76 -4.45
C LYS A 113 10.80 -11.75 -5.41
N PHE A 114 9.57 -11.35 -5.14
CA PHE A 114 8.82 -10.42 -5.97
C PHE A 114 9.47 -9.03 -6.02
N SER A 115 10.09 -8.56 -4.94
CA SER A 115 10.83 -7.29 -4.94
C SER A 115 11.91 -7.22 -6.02
N LYS A 116 12.56 -8.34 -6.35
CA LYS A 116 13.56 -8.42 -7.41
C LYS A 116 12.91 -8.28 -8.79
N HIS A 117 11.78 -8.97 -9.00
CA HIS A 117 11.00 -8.87 -10.24
C HIS A 117 10.50 -7.44 -10.45
N LEU A 118 9.87 -6.86 -9.43
CA LEU A 118 9.37 -5.49 -9.45
C LEU A 118 10.48 -4.47 -9.70
N TYR A 119 11.65 -4.65 -9.05
CA TYR A 119 12.82 -3.80 -9.29
C TYR A 119 13.25 -3.82 -10.75
N ASN A 120 13.38 -5.01 -11.34
CA ASN A 120 13.77 -5.17 -12.74
C ASN A 120 12.75 -4.54 -13.68
N LEU A 121 11.45 -4.68 -13.37
CA LEU A 121 10.37 -4.12 -14.17
C LEU A 121 10.34 -2.59 -14.12
N LEU A 122 10.61 -1.98 -12.98
CA LEU A 122 10.62 -0.51 -12.82
C LEU A 122 11.90 0.12 -13.41
N HIS A 123 12.98 -0.65 -13.54
CA HIS A 123 14.28 -0.20 -14.05
C HIS A 123 14.59 -0.72 -15.46
N SER A 124 13.60 -1.31 -16.16
CA SER A 124 13.77 -1.67 -17.57
C SER A 124 13.91 -0.44 -18.44
N SER A 125 14.54 -0.60 -19.62
CA SER A 125 14.71 0.47 -20.61
C SER A 125 13.38 1.09 -21.05
N THR A 126 12.32 0.28 -21.08
CA THR A 126 10.95 0.73 -21.30
C THR A 126 10.25 0.78 -19.96
N LYS A 127 9.80 1.97 -19.53
CA LYS A 127 9.04 2.11 -18.29
C LYS A 127 7.69 1.38 -18.40
N PRO A 128 7.29 0.61 -17.37
CA PRO A 128 6.03 -0.11 -17.38
C PRO A 128 4.85 0.85 -17.22
N LEU A 129 3.73 0.52 -17.85
CA LEU A 129 2.49 1.30 -17.69
C LEU A 129 1.88 1.06 -16.31
N PHE A 130 1.15 2.05 -15.79
CA PHE A 130 0.49 1.99 -14.47
C PHE A 130 -0.31 0.70 -14.29
N TYR A 131 -1.21 0.39 -15.23
CA TYR A 131 -2.07 -0.80 -15.17
C TYR A 131 -1.27 -2.11 -15.18
N LYS A 132 -0.10 -2.15 -15.85
CA LYS A 132 0.77 -3.33 -15.86
C LYS A 132 1.34 -3.59 -14.48
N ILE A 133 1.81 -2.56 -13.78
CA ILE A 133 2.28 -2.71 -12.39
C ILE A 133 1.14 -3.20 -11.48
N VAL A 134 -0.08 -2.68 -11.65
CA VAL A 134 -1.23 -3.17 -10.88
C VAL A 134 -1.53 -4.65 -11.14
N GLN A 135 -1.50 -5.08 -12.41
CA GLN A 135 -1.70 -6.48 -12.80
C GLN A 135 -0.63 -7.39 -12.19
N GLU A 136 0.64 -7.00 -12.28
CA GLU A 136 1.76 -7.75 -11.70
C GLU A 136 1.60 -7.89 -10.18
N LEU A 137 1.27 -6.80 -9.47
CA LEU A 137 1.06 -6.83 -8.03
C LEU A 137 -0.15 -7.66 -7.60
N CYS A 138 -1.18 -7.78 -8.45
CA CYS A 138 -2.33 -8.67 -8.18
C CYS A 138 -1.96 -10.15 -8.15
N THR A 139 -0.78 -10.54 -8.63
CA THR A 139 -0.32 -11.94 -8.59
C THR A 139 0.19 -12.35 -7.20
N LEU A 140 0.49 -11.39 -6.33
CA LEU A 140 0.95 -11.66 -4.97
C LEU A 140 -0.12 -12.34 -4.12
N THR A 141 0.30 -13.29 -3.29
CA THR A 141 -0.60 -13.94 -2.33
C THR A 141 -1.29 -12.89 -1.46
N SER A 142 -2.61 -13.04 -1.33
CA SER A 142 -3.52 -12.17 -0.56
C SER A 142 -3.78 -10.78 -1.13
N TRP A 143 -3.12 -10.40 -2.22
CA TRP A 143 -3.38 -9.13 -2.89
C TRP A 143 -4.58 -9.26 -3.82
N GLY A 144 -5.42 -8.24 -3.80
CA GLY A 144 -6.45 -8.04 -4.80
C GLY A 144 -6.29 -6.65 -5.40
N ILE A 145 -7.14 -6.37 -6.39
CA ILE A 145 -7.09 -5.15 -7.20
C ILE A 145 -6.91 -3.85 -6.40
N LEU A 146 -7.55 -3.75 -5.22
CA LEU A 146 -7.45 -2.57 -4.36
C LEU A 146 -6.06 -2.42 -3.74
N THR A 147 -5.49 -3.48 -3.15
CA THR A 147 -4.17 -3.42 -2.51
C THR A 147 -3.09 -3.14 -3.56
N SER A 148 -3.19 -3.79 -4.71
CA SER A 148 -2.29 -3.60 -5.85
C SER A 148 -2.32 -2.15 -6.33
N TYR A 149 -3.51 -1.61 -6.58
CA TYR A 149 -3.70 -0.20 -6.93
C TYR A 149 -3.10 0.75 -5.89
N LEU A 150 -3.40 0.55 -4.61
CA LEU A 150 -2.91 1.43 -3.55
C LEU A 150 -1.38 1.45 -3.49
N CYS A 151 -0.74 0.30 -3.69
CA CYS A 151 0.72 0.21 -3.77
C CYS A 151 1.26 0.88 -5.04
N THR A 152 0.64 0.67 -6.21
CA THR A 152 1.06 1.33 -7.45
C THR A 152 0.96 2.85 -7.34
N VAL A 153 -0.13 3.37 -6.76
CA VAL A 153 -0.27 4.80 -6.48
C VAL A 153 0.83 5.29 -5.55
N ASP A 154 1.25 4.51 -4.55
CA ASP A 154 2.38 4.91 -3.69
C ASP A 154 3.69 5.03 -4.48
N LEU A 155 3.92 4.15 -5.46
CA LEU A 155 5.08 4.24 -6.35
C LEU A 155 5.04 5.49 -7.23
N VAL A 156 3.84 5.90 -7.68
CA VAL A 156 3.65 7.16 -8.41
C VAL A 156 3.97 8.37 -7.53
N PHE A 157 3.39 8.42 -6.33
CA PHE A 157 3.67 9.50 -5.38
C PHE A 157 5.15 9.57 -4.97
N ALA A 158 5.84 8.42 -4.92
CA ALA A 158 7.27 8.34 -4.65
C ALA A 158 8.15 8.59 -5.89
N GLN A 159 7.55 8.98 -7.02
CA GLN A 159 8.22 9.29 -8.29
C GLN A 159 9.05 8.13 -8.87
N VAL A 160 8.63 6.89 -8.58
CA VAL A 160 9.26 5.67 -9.12
C VAL A 160 8.59 5.21 -10.41
N LEU A 161 7.31 5.53 -10.55
CA LEU A 161 6.45 5.16 -11.67
C LEU A 161 5.72 6.38 -12.18
N ASP A 162 5.74 6.61 -13.48
CA ASP A 162 4.95 7.67 -14.11
C ASP A 162 3.53 7.14 -14.41
N ALA A 163 2.53 7.98 -14.15
CA ALA A 163 1.14 7.72 -14.50
C ALA A 163 0.43 9.06 -14.77
N SER A 164 -0.43 9.10 -15.77
CA SER A 164 -1.30 10.25 -15.99
C SER A 164 -2.47 10.25 -14.98
N ASP A 165 -3.07 11.42 -14.78
CA ASP A 165 -4.31 11.51 -13.99
C ASP A 165 -5.43 10.65 -14.61
N ASP A 166 -5.45 10.54 -15.94
CA ASP A 166 -6.40 9.69 -16.68
C ASP A 166 -6.18 8.20 -16.38
N ASP A 167 -4.94 7.71 -16.39
CA ASP A 167 -4.61 6.31 -16.04
C ASP A 167 -5.11 5.95 -14.63
N ILE A 168 -4.95 6.88 -13.68
CA ILE A 168 -5.37 6.70 -12.29
C ILE A 168 -6.90 6.76 -12.19
N ALA A 169 -7.54 7.70 -12.90
CA ALA A 169 -9.00 7.89 -12.89
C ALA A 169 -9.74 6.71 -13.52
N GLU A 170 -9.32 6.26 -14.71
CA GLU A 170 -9.87 5.07 -15.38
C GLU A 170 -9.82 3.86 -14.46
N PHE A 171 -8.67 3.66 -13.81
CA PHE A 171 -8.51 2.54 -12.90
C PHE A 171 -9.41 2.65 -11.66
N ILE A 172 -9.62 3.85 -11.09
CA ILE A 172 -10.55 4.05 -9.96
C ILE A 172 -11.97 3.61 -10.36
N VAL A 173 -12.40 3.98 -11.56
CA VAL A 173 -13.72 3.63 -12.09
C VAL A 173 -13.83 2.13 -12.31
N GLU A 174 -12.83 1.49 -12.94
CA GLU A 174 -12.81 0.06 -13.21
C GLU A 174 -12.77 -0.78 -11.93
N ALA A 175 -11.89 -0.41 -10.99
CA ALA A 175 -11.72 -1.15 -9.74
C ALA A 175 -12.99 -1.15 -8.89
N GLY A 176 -13.83 -0.11 -9.01
CA GLY A 176 -15.15 -0.04 -8.37
C GLY A 176 -15.11 -0.23 -6.85
N LYS A 177 -13.99 0.11 -6.20
CA LYS A 177 -13.68 -0.21 -4.80
C LYS A 177 -13.23 1.03 -4.03
N GLY A 178 -13.06 0.87 -2.71
CA GLY A 178 -12.55 1.94 -1.84
C GLY A 178 -13.35 3.23 -1.92
N ALA A 179 -12.66 4.34 -2.19
CA ALA A 179 -13.21 5.69 -2.25
C ALA A 179 -14.38 5.82 -3.25
N TYR A 180 -14.33 5.12 -4.39
CA TYR A 180 -15.42 5.13 -5.37
C TYR A 180 -16.76 4.64 -4.78
N ASN A 181 -16.73 3.57 -3.98
CA ASN A 181 -17.93 3.09 -3.29
C ASN A 181 -18.41 4.08 -2.22
N THR A 182 -17.48 4.78 -1.57
CA THR A 182 -17.84 5.84 -0.62
C THR A 182 -18.49 7.02 -1.36
N LEU A 183 -17.94 7.46 -2.49
CA LEU A 183 -18.52 8.52 -3.33
C LEU A 183 -19.91 8.14 -3.85
N LYS A 184 -20.10 6.91 -4.33
CA LYS A 184 -21.43 6.37 -4.69
C LYS A 184 -22.41 6.43 -3.51
N LYS A 185 -21.99 5.99 -2.32
CA LYS A 185 -22.81 6.07 -1.09
C LYS A 185 -23.15 7.49 -0.69
N LEU A 186 -22.31 8.46 -1.04
CA LEU A 186 -22.53 9.89 -0.81
C LEU A 186 -23.39 10.55 -1.90
N GLY A 187 -23.90 9.79 -2.88
CA GLY A 187 -24.79 10.32 -3.92
C GLY A 187 -24.07 10.91 -5.14
N PHE A 188 -22.75 10.79 -5.24
CA PHE A 188 -21.97 11.24 -6.40
C PHE A 188 -22.00 10.24 -7.58
N SER A 189 -22.98 9.33 -7.60
CA SER A 189 -23.20 8.40 -8.71
C SER A 189 -23.83 9.13 -9.89
N GLY A 190 -23.04 9.86 -10.67
CA GLY A 190 -23.56 10.63 -11.80
C GLY A 190 -22.60 11.53 -12.55
N ILE A 191 -21.31 11.57 -12.22
CA ILE A 191 -20.34 12.17 -13.15
C ILE A 191 -20.10 11.12 -14.23
N ALA A 192 -21.00 11.09 -15.21
CA ALA A 192 -20.62 10.67 -16.54
C ALA A 192 -19.39 11.51 -16.89
N LEU A 193 -18.21 10.87 -16.91
CA LEU A 193 -17.12 11.34 -17.74
C LEU A 193 -17.62 11.19 -19.17
N GLU A 194 -18.40 12.17 -19.63
CA GLU A 194 -18.53 12.43 -21.06
C GLU A 194 -17.14 12.86 -21.52
N MET A 195 -16.29 11.87 -21.79
CA MET A 195 -15.09 12.05 -22.60
C MET A 195 -15.58 12.41 -24.00
N LYS A 196 -15.61 13.72 -24.29
CA LYS A 196 -15.63 14.22 -25.67
C LYS A 196 -14.22 14.22 -26.23
#